data_AF-A0A6L6NIJ5-F1
#
_entry.id   AF-A0A6L6NIJ5-F1
#
_cell.length_a   1.000
_cell.length_b   1.000
_cell.length_c   1.000
_cell.angle_alpha   90.00
_cell.angle_beta   90.00
_cell.angle_gamma   90.00
#
_symmetry.space_group_name_H-M   'P 1'
#
loop_
_entity.id
_entity.type
_entity.pdbx_description
1 polymer ?
#
loop_
_entity_poly.entity_id
_entity_poly.type
_entity_poly.pdbx_seq_one_letter_code
_entity_poly.pdbx_strand_id
1 'polypeptide(L)'
;MTKIQETLVALPEEKKALFIPAFGDVDKFYTTVYLIARNEHVTELEKPDRYEDRLQVIRQIRGKVEKLVSSFGLDGSEIVADIASDYFEDYVNYKEPDIRMTNEEFLGIIQKVARK
;
A
#
# COMPACT_ATOMS: atom_id res chain seq x y z
N MET A 1 -1.30 14.69 -8.16
CA MET A 1 -1.71 14.15 -6.85
C MET A 1 -3.09 13.55 -7.05
N THR A 2 -3.32 12.31 -6.61
CA THR A 2 -4.59 11.61 -6.78
C THR A 2 -5.58 12.00 -5.69
N LYS A 3 -6.87 11.67 -5.88
CA LYS A 3 -7.92 12.03 -4.91
C LYS A 3 -7.65 11.45 -3.51
N ILE A 4 -7.12 10.23 -3.45
CA ILE A 4 -6.79 9.59 -2.17
C ILE A 4 -5.54 10.22 -1.54
N GLN A 5 -4.54 10.63 -2.33
CA GLN A 5 -3.40 11.40 -1.81
C GLN A 5 -3.84 12.73 -1.19
N GLU A 6 -4.75 13.45 -1.83
CA GLU A 6 -5.33 14.69 -1.27
C GLU A 6 -6.06 14.42 0.06
N THR A 7 -6.81 13.32 0.12
CA THR A 7 -7.53 12.91 1.33
C THR A 7 -6.56 12.56 2.47
N LEU A 8 -5.48 11.82 2.19
CA LEU A 8 -4.45 11.47 3.17
C LEU A 8 -3.71 12.70 3.69
N VAL A 9 -3.40 13.67 2.81
CA VAL A 9 -2.77 14.95 3.19
C VAL A 9 -3.74 15.83 4.00
N ALA A 10 -5.04 15.73 3.77
CA ALA A 10 -6.05 16.48 4.50
C ALA A 10 -6.42 15.88 5.87
N LEU A 11 -5.90 14.70 6.22
CA LEU A 11 -6.15 14.10 7.54
C LEU A 11 -5.68 15.01 8.69
N PRO A 12 -6.37 15.00 9.84
CA PRO A 12 -5.87 15.66 11.05
C PRO A 12 -4.47 15.17 11.42
N GLU A 13 -3.61 16.05 11.95
CA GLU A 13 -2.23 15.70 12.32
C GLU A 13 -2.17 14.54 13.34
N GLU A 14 -3.13 14.48 14.27
CA GLU A 14 -3.27 13.36 15.21
C GLU A 14 -3.47 12.01 14.50
N LYS A 15 -4.19 12.00 13.37
CA LYS A 15 -4.39 10.79 12.55
C LYS A 15 -3.15 10.48 11.73
N LYS A 16 -2.51 11.48 11.13
CA LYS A 16 -1.24 11.28 10.38
C LYS A 16 -0.15 10.69 11.27
N ALA A 17 -0.08 11.11 12.53
CA ALA A 17 0.88 10.58 13.51
C ALA A 17 0.76 9.06 13.72
N LEU A 18 -0.43 8.47 13.52
CA LEU A 18 -0.65 7.02 13.64
C LEU A 18 0.05 6.21 12.54
N PHE A 19 0.34 6.82 11.38
CA PHE A 19 1.03 6.16 10.27
C PHE A 19 2.55 6.06 10.51
N ILE A 20 3.12 6.99 11.29
CA ILE A 20 4.58 7.12 11.50
C ILE A 20 5.23 5.82 11.98
N PRO A 21 4.72 5.12 13.02
CA PRO A 21 5.41 3.93 13.55
C PRO A 21 5.50 2.78 12.55
N ALA A 22 4.52 2.64 11.66
CA ALA A 22 4.44 1.55 10.69
C ALA A 22 5.06 1.92 9.34
N PHE A 23 4.74 3.10 8.81
CA PHE A 23 5.05 3.51 7.44
C PHE A 23 6.06 4.66 7.36
N GLY A 24 6.22 5.45 8.41
CA GLY A 24 7.05 6.66 8.45
C GLY A 24 6.24 7.93 8.27
N ASP A 25 5.36 7.99 7.27
CA ASP A 25 4.41 9.08 7.01
C ASP A 25 3.28 8.59 6.08
N VAL A 26 2.35 9.48 5.73
CA VAL A 26 1.21 9.17 4.85
C VAL A 26 1.62 8.95 3.39
N ASP A 27 2.71 9.56 2.94
CA ASP A 27 3.20 9.40 1.56
C ASP A 27 3.85 8.02 1.39
N LYS A 28 4.67 7.59 2.34
CA LYS A 28 5.23 6.24 2.40
C LYS A 28 4.16 5.19 2.59
N PHE A 29 3.09 5.49 3.33
CA PHE A 29 1.92 4.62 3.39
C PHE A 29 1.30 4.45 2.00
N TYR A 30 1.01 5.56 1.29
CA TYR A 30 0.49 5.54 -0.07
C TYR A 30 1.37 4.68 -1.00
N THR A 31 2.68 4.97 -1.04
CA THR A 31 3.62 4.22 -1.89
C THR A 31 3.69 2.75 -1.52
N THR A 32 3.61 2.40 -0.22
CA THR A 32 3.61 1.00 0.22
C THR A 32 2.39 0.26 -0.33
N VAL A 33 1.19 0.83 -0.20
CA VAL A 33 -0.05 0.20 -0.68
C VAL A 33 -0.04 0.09 -2.21
N TYR A 34 0.42 1.13 -2.90
CA TYR A 34 0.59 1.14 -4.34
C TYR A 34 1.50 -0.01 -4.80
N LEU A 35 2.65 -0.21 -4.13
CA LEU A 35 3.58 -1.29 -4.44
C LEU A 35 3.02 -2.68 -4.09
N ILE A 36 2.19 -2.81 -3.04
CA ILE A 36 1.48 -4.06 -2.76
C ILE A 36 0.52 -4.41 -3.90
N ALA A 37 -0.28 -3.44 -4.38
CA ALA A 37 -1.18 -3.65 -5.50
C ALA A 37 -0.42 -4.01 -6.79
N ARG A 38 0.68 -3.30 -7.07
CA ARG A 38 1.57 -3.63 -8.19
C ARG A 38 2.13 -5.04 -8.10
N ASN A 39 2.64 -5.44 -6.93
CA ASN A 39 3.20 -6.77 -6.75
C ASN A 39 2.14 -7.87 -6.87
N GLU A 40 0.93 -7.65 -6.35
CA GLU A 40 -0.19 -8.58 -6.53
C GLU A 40 -0.50 -8.77 -8.01
N HIS A 41 -0.69 -7.68 -8.74
CA HIS A 41 -1.03 -7.72 -10.15
C HIS A 41 0.07 -8.34 -11.03
N VAL A 42 1.33 -7.90 -10.86
CA VAL A 42 2.46 -8.45 -11.63
C VAL A 42 2.64 -9.94 -11.35
N THR A 43 2.47 -10.38 -10.10
CA THR A 43 2.56 -11.81 -9.75
C THR A 43 1.44 -12.63 -10.41
N GLU A 44 0.22 -12.11 -10.47
CA GLU A 44 -0.91 -12.76 -11.14
C GLU A 44 -0.72 -12.81 -12.66
N LEU A 45 -0.13 -11.76 -13.26
CA LEU A 45 0.13 -11.65 -14.69
C LEU A 45 1.28 -12.55 -15.15
N GLU A 46 2.43 -12.47 -14.48
CA GLU A 46 3.66 -13.17 -14.88
C GLU A 46 3.71 -14.62 -14.39
N LYS A 47 2.95 -14.94 -13.35
CA LYS A 47 2.90 -16.28 -12.72
C LYS A 47 4.29 -16.89 -12.48
N PRO A 48 5.18 -16.20 -11.74
CA PRO A 48 6.52 -16.70 -11.44
C PRO A 48 6.48 -17.99 -10.59
N ASP A 49 7.63 -18.62 -10.37
CA ASP A 49 7.72 -19.80 -9.51
C ASP A 49 7.06 -19.58 -8.15
N ARG A 50 6.15 -20.50 -7.79
CA ARG A 50 5.33 -20.46 -6.57
C ARG A 50 4.42 -19.23 -6.49
N TYR A 51 3.91 -18.73 -7.62
CA TYR A 51 3.05 -17.54 -7.66
C TYR A 51 1.84 -17.64 -6.72
N GLU A 52 1.24 -18.82 -6.54
CA GLU A 52 0.11 -19.01 -5.62
C GLU A 52 0.49 -18.73 -4.16
N ASP A 53 1.62 -19.28 -3.70
CA ASP A 53 2.17 -18.98 -2.37
C ASP A 53 2.48 -17.48 -2.22
N ARG A 54 3.08 -16.87 -3.26
CA ARG A 54 3.41 -15.44 -3.26
C ARG A 54 2.15 -14.58 -3.17
N LEU A 55 1.13 -14.88 -3.98
CA LEU A 55 -0.17 -14.19 -3.97
C LEU A 55 -0.84 -14.33 -2.60
N GLN A 56 -0.79 -15.51 -1.99
CA GLN A 56 -1.33 -15.71 -0.66
C GLN A 56 -0.65 -14.78 0.36
N VAL A 57 0.68 -14.69 0.35
CA VAL A 57 1.42 -13.80 1.25
C VAL A 57 1.10 -12.33 0.97
N ILE A 58 1.06 -11.91 -0.30
CA ILE A 58 0.76 -10.53 -0.68
C ILE A 58 -0.65 -10.13 -0.18
N ARG A 59 -1.66 -10.98 -0.41
CA ARG A 59 -3.04 -10.75 0.04
C ARG A 59 -3.16 -10.73 1.57
N GLN A 60 -2.41 -11.58 2.27
CA GLN A 60 -2.35 -11.54 3.73
C GLN A 60 -1.77 -10.22 4.24
N ILE A 61 -0.67 -9.74 3.64
CA ILE A 61 -0.08 -8.45 3.99
C ILE A 61 -1.03 -7.30 3.71
N ARG A 62 -1.68 -7.29 2.53
CA ARG A 62 -2.72 -6.30 2.20
C ARG A 62 -3.81 -6.26 3.26
N GLY A 63 -4.37 -7.41 3.63
CA GLY A 63 -5.40 -7.48 4.68
C GLY A 63 -4.91 -7.03 6.07
N LYS A 64 -3.62 -7.20 6.38
CA LYS A 64 -3.03 -6.63 7.60
C LYS A 64 -2.91 -5.11 7.53
N VAL A 65 -2.58 -4.55 6.37
CA VAL A 65 -2.57 -3.09 6.16
C VAL A 65 -3.97 -2.52 6.34
N GLU A 66 -4.99 -3.12 5.71
CA GLU A 66 -6.40 -2.71 5.86
C GLU A 66 -6.81 -2.67 7.33
N LYS A 67 -6.59 -3.76 8.07
CA LYS A 67 -6.90 -3.84 9.52
C LYS A 67 -6.13 -2.81 10.35
N LEU A 68 -4.86 -2.57 10.02
CA LEU A 68 -4.05 -1.56 10.72
C LEU A 68 -4.62 -0.16 10.51
N VAL A 69 -4.98 0.20 9.28
CA VAL A 69 -5.59 1.50 8.97
C VAL A 69 -6.97 1.61 9.62
N SER A 70 -7.77 0.54 9.63
CA SER A 70 -9.04 0.50 10.36
C SER A 70 -8.87 0.75 11.86
N SER A 71 -7.78 0.26 12.46
CA SER A 71 -7.48 0.52 13.89
C SER A 71 -7.22 2.00 14.20
N PHE A 72 -6.91 2.81 13.18
CA PHE A 72 -6.78 4.26 13.32
C PHE A 72 -8.14 4.98 13.31
N GLY A 73 -9.25 4.24 13.19
CA GLY A 73 -10.60 4.79 13.05
C GLY A 73 -10.87 5.38 11.67
N LEU A 74 -10.22 4.84 10.64
CA LEU A 74 -10.43 5.17 9.22
C LEU A 74 -11.05 3.97 8.50
N ASP A 75 -11.60 4.17 7.30
CA ASP A 75 -12.01 3.04 6.45
C ASP A 75 -10.78 2.46 5.73
N GLY A 76 -10.12 1.50 6.39
CA GLY A 76 -8.93 0.85 5.83
C GLY A 76 -9.19 0.07 4.54
N SER A 77 -10.40 -0.46 4.35
CA SER A 77 -10.75 -1.21 3.14
C SER A 77 -10.92 -0.26 1.95
N GLU A 78 -11.66 0.84 2.14
CA GLU A 78 -11.87 1.85 1.10
C GLU A 78 -10.54 2.52 0.72
N ILE A 79 -9.75 2.97 1.71
CA ILE A 79 -8.45 3.63 1.45
C ILE A 79 -7.50 2.72 0.66
N VAL A 80 -7.38 1.44 1.04
CA VAL A 80 -6.51 0.50 0.32
C VAL A 80 -7.02 0.21 -1.09
N ALA A 81 -8.34 0.13 -1.27
CA ALA A 81 -8.96 -0.06 -2.59
C ALA A 81 -8.76 1.16 -3.51
N ASP A 82 -8.88 2.37 -2.98
CA ASP A 82 -8.65 3.61 -3.74
C ASP A 82 -7.20 3.69 -4.23
N ILE A 83 -6.22 3.40 -3.37
CA ILE A 83 -4.80 3.39 -3.78
C ILE A 83 -4.51 2.27 -4.79
N ALA A 84 -5.12 1.09 -4.62
CA ALA A 84 -5.00 0.02 -5.60
C ALA A 84 -5.60 0.44 -6.96
N SER A 85 -6.68 1.24 -6.96
CA SER A 85 -7.30 1.77 -8.17
C SER A 85 -6.39 2.77 -8.87
N ASP A 86 -5.72 3.68 -8.13
CA ASP A 86 -4.70 4.56 -8.69
C ASP A 86 -3.62 3.78 -9.45
N TYR A 87 -3.14 2.66 -8.87
CA TYR A 87 -2.18 1.78 -9.54
C TYR A 87 -2.72 1.23 -10.87
N PHE A 88 -3.96 0.73 -10.89
CA PHE A 88 -4.55 0.21 -12.12
C PHE A 88 -4.78 1.31 -13.17
N GLU A 89 -5.18 2.51 -12.74
CA GLU A 89 -5.30 3.66 -13.64
C GLU A 89 -3.95 4.01 -14.27
N ASP A 90 -2.88 4.08 -13.48
CA ASP A 90 -1.54 4.33 -14.01
C ASP A 90 -1.08 3.23 -14.96
N TYR A 91 -1.30 1.97 -14.60
CA TYR A 91 -0.94 0.81 -15.41
C TYR A 91 -1.64 0.83 -16.78
N VAL A 92 -2.95 1.08 -16.82
CA VAL A 92 -3.73 1.15 -18.07
C VAL A 92 -3.32 2.35 -18.94
N ASN A 93 -2.89 3.44 -18.32
CA ASN A 93 -2.46 4.65 -19.02
C ASN A 93 -0.94 4.68 -19.33
N TYR A 94 -0.20 3.60 -19.10
CA TYR A 94 1.26 3.52 -19.27
C TYR A 94 2.01 4.65 -18.55
N LYS A 95 1.53 5.03 -17.36
CA LYS A 95 2.17 6.01 -16.50
C LYS A 95 3.11 5.31 -15.53
N GLU A 96 4.36 5.76 -15.50
CA GLU A 96 5.31 5.35 -14.47
C GLU A 96 5.39 6.43 -13.38
N PRO A 97 4.92 6.15 -12.15
CA PRO A 97 5.06 7.09 -11.06
C PRO A 97 6.52 7.18 -10.59
N ASP A 98 6.93 8.38 -10.14
CA ASP A 98 8.20 8.60 -9.46
C ASP A 98 8.17 7.95 -8.06
N ILE A 99 8.56 6.68 -7.97
CA ILE A 99 8.60 5.92 -6.71
C ILE A 99 9.85 6.29 -5.93
N ARG A 100 9.66 7.12 -4.89
CA ARG A 100 10.72 7.54 -3.96
C ARG A 100 10.80 6.64 -2.73
N MET A 101 10.91 5.34 -2.96
CA MET A 101 11.05 4.33 -1.90
C MET A 101 12.01 3.25 -2.35
N THR A 102 13.02 2.97 -1.53
CA THR A 102 13.96 1.87 -1.81
C THR A 102 13.34 0.51 -1.48
N ASN A 103 13.86 -0.55 -2.09
CA ASN A 103 13.42 -1.91 -1.77
C ASN A 103 13.63 -2.26 -0.29
N GLU A 104 14.73 -1.79 0.33
CA GLU A 104 15.02 -2.02 1.74
C GLU A 104 13.97 -1.34 2.64
N GLU A 105 13.58 -0.11 2.33
CA GLU A 105 12.51 0.59 3.05
C GLU A 105 11.18 -0.13 2.91
N PHE A 106 10.80 -0.51 1.68
CA PHE A 106 9.56 -1.24 1.43
C PHE A 106 9.52 -2.54 2.23
N LEU A 107 10.56 -3.37 2.14
CA LEU A 107 10.66 -4.63 2.88
C LEU A 107 10.63 -4.39 4.40
N GLY A 108 11.27 -3.34 4.89
CA GLY A 108 11.23 -2.95 6.29
C GLY A 108 9.80 -2.63 6.77
N ILE A 109 9.01 -1.93 5.96
CA ILE A 109 7.59 -1.64 6.24
C ILE A 109 6.77 -2.93 6.22
N ILE A 110 6.94 -3.78 5.20
CA ILE A 110 6.22 -5.07 5.11
C ILE A 110 6.51 -5.94 6.34
N GLN A 111 7.76 -6.01 6.79
CA GLN A 111 8.12 -6.76 8.00
C GLN A 111 7.46 -6.20 9.27
N LYS A 112 7.36 -4.87 9.40
CA LYS A 112 6.67 -4.23 10.53
C LYS A 112 5.18 -4.55 10.53
N VAL A 113 4.53 -4.46 9.38
CA VAL A 113 3.10 -4.80 9.22
C VAL A 113 2.87 -6.29 9.45
N ALA A 114 3.75 -7.16 8.96
CA ALA A 114 3.63 -8.60 9.12
C ALA A 114 3.67 -9.05 10.60
N ARG A 115 4.29 -8.27 11.49
CA ARG A 115 4.38 -8.55 12.94
C ARG A 115 3.20 -8.03 13.76
N LYS A 116 2.33 -7.21 13.16
CA LYS A 116 1.07 -6.74 13.75
C LYS A 116 -0.06 -7.72 13.43
#